data_AF-A0A521Q5Z7-F1
#
_entry.id   AF-A0A521Q5Z7-F1
#
_cell.length_a   1.000
_cell.length_b   1.000
_cell.length_c   1.000
_cell.angle_alpha   90.00
_cell.angle_beta   90.00
_cell.angle_gamma   90.00
#
_symmetry.space_group_name_H-M   'P 1'
#
loop_
_entity.id
_entity.type
_entity.pdbx_description
1 polymer ?
#
loop_
_entity_poly.entity_id
_entity_poly.type
_entity_poly.pdbx_seq_one_letter_code
_entity_poly.pdbx_strand_id
1 'polypeptide(L)' 'MANQIARNLAAQGEDAAVSAMVQHIVDFWDPRMKAAILLADPQGLDPITATAISRLGVDCEAALEWDPL' A
#
# COMPACT_ATOMS: atom_id res chain seq x y z
N MET A 1 6.04 -10.14 -2.31
CA MET A 1 6.90 -8.95 -2.18
C MET A 1 6.36 -7.97 -1.14
N ALA A 2 5.10 -7.51 -1.24
CA ALA A 2 4.50 -6.58 -0.26
C ALA A 2 4.71 -6.99 1.21
N ASN A 3 4.34 -8.22 1.58
CA ASN A 3 4.52 -8.75 2.95
C ASN A 3 6.00 -8.88 3.38
N GLN A 4 6.96 -8.91 2.45
CA GLN A 4 8.40 -8.88 2.81
C GLN A 4 8.83 -7.45 3.17
N ILE A 5 8.38 -6.46 2.39
CA ILE A 5 8.62 -5.04 2.66
C ILE A 5 8.00 -4.66 4.01
N ALA A 6 6.73 -5.03 4.24
CA ALA A 6 6.04 -4.79 5.51
C ALA A 6 6.80 -5.35 6.73
N ARG A 7 7.29 -6.59 6.66
CA ARG A 7 8.10 -7.18 7.74
C ARG A 7 9.40 -6.43 8.01
N ASN A 8 10.05 -5.90 6.97
CA ASN A 8 11.24 -5.08 7.15
C ASN A 8 10.92 -3.72 7.79
N LEU A 9 9.79 -3.12 7.42
CA LEU A 9 9.32 -1.84 7.96
C LEU A 9 8.81 -1.96 9.40
N ALA A 10 8.32 -3.14 9.81
CA ALA A 10 7.73 -3.38 11.13
C ALA A 10 8.65 -2.99 12.31
N ALA A 11 9.98 -3.02 12.13
CA ALA A 11 10.93 -2.60 13.15
C ALA A 11 10.83 -1.11 13.53
N GLN A 12 10.17 -0.29 12.70
CA GLN A 12 9.96 1.15 12.94
C GLN A 12 8.77 1.45 13.85
N GLY A 13 7.99 0.43 14.22
CA GLY A 13 6.69 0.59 14.89
C GLY A 13 5.54 0.67 13.88
N GLU A 14 4.34 0.27 14.32
CA GLU A 14 3.20 0.02 13.43
C GLU A 14 2.79 1.24 12.58
N ASP A 15 2.56 2.41 13.21
CA ASP A 15 2.14 3.62 12.51
C ASP A 15 3.18 4.12 11.50
N ALA A 16 4.46 4.08 11.89
CA ALA A 16 5.58 4.45 11.03
C ALA A 16 5.70 3.47 9.85
N ALA A 17 5.56 2.17 10.11
CA ALA A 17 5.64 1.13 9.10
C ALA A 17 4.50 1.23 8.08
N VAL A 18 3.26 1.50 8.52
CA VAL A 18 2.12 1.73 7.61
C VAL A 18 2.37 2.94 6.72
N SER A 19 2.81 4.05 7.32
CA SER A 19 3.09 5.28 6.57
C SER A 19 4.22 5.09 5.55
N ALA A 20 5.30 4.40 5.93
CA ALA A 20 6.39 4.04 5.05
C ALA A 20 5.97 3.07 3.93
N MET A 21 5.05 2.14 4.22
CA MET A 21 4.52 1.20 3.23
C MET A 21 3.66 1.91 2.18
N VAL A 22 2.80 2.84 2.59
CA VAL A 22 2.02 3.70 1.69
C VAL A 22 2.96 4.47 0.76
N GLN A 23 3.94 5.18 1.35
CA GLN A 23 4.90 5.96 0.58
C GLN A 23 5.68 5.09 -0.42
N HIS A 24 6.11 3.90 0.00
CA HIS A 24 6.84 2.97 -0.87
C HIS A 24 6.00 2.51 -2.07
N ILE A 25 4.72 2.20 -1.87
CA ILE A 25 3.82 1.84 -2.97
C ILE A 25 3.65 3.04 -3.92
N VAL A 26 3.44 4.24 -3.39
CA VAL A 26 3.25 5.46 -4.21
C VAL A 26 4.48 5.75 -5.07
N ASP A 27 5.67 5.75 -4.47
CA ASP A 27 6.90 6.20 -5.13
C ASP A 27 7.48 5.19 -6.13
N PHE A 28 7.37 3.89 -5.82
CA PHE A 28 8.16 2.88 -6.52
C PHE A 28 7.32 1.90 -7.36
N TRP A 29 6.01 1.80 -7.12
CA TRP A 29 5.20 0.81 -7.82
C TRP A 29 4.58 1.40 -9.08
N ASP A 30 4.66 0.63 -10.16
CA ASP A 30 4.00 0.96 -11.42
C ASP A 30 2.46 0.86 -11.27
N PRO A 31 1.69 1.49 -12.19
CA PRO A 31 0.22 1.46 -12.12
C PRO A 31 -0.39 0.06 -12.08
N ARG A 32 0.21 -0.91 -12.78
CA ARG A 32 -0.28 -2.29 -12.83
C ARG A 32 -0.05 -2.99 -11.48
N MET A 33 1.08 -2.76 -10.82
CA MET A 33 1.36 -3.27 -9.48
C MET A 33 0.40 -2.69 -8.44
N LYS A 34 0.12 -1.38 -8.51
CA LYS A 34 -0.86 -0.68 -7.66
C LYS A 34 -2.27 -1.27 -7.85
N ALA A 35 -2.70 -1.46 -9.10
CA ALA A 35 -3.99 -2.10 -9.40
C ALA A 35 -4.06 -3.54 -8.87
N ALA A 36 -3.00 -4.33 -9.08
CA ALA A 36 -2.97 -5.73 -8.63
C ALA A 36 -3.08 -5.87 -7.11
N ILE A 37 -2.45 -4.97 -6.34
CA ILE A 37 -2.49 -5.04 -4.88
C ILE A 37 -3.79 -4.50 -4.29
N LEU A 38 -4.44 -3.53 -4.94
CA LEU A 38 -5.78 -3.06 -4.57
C LEU A 38 -6.85 -4.14 -4.78
N LEU A 39 -6.62 -5.07 -5.71
CA LEU A 39 -7.52 -6.21 -5.99
C LEU A 39 -7.15 -7.49 -5.21
N ALA A 40 -6.09 -7.45 -4.39
CA ALA A 40 -5.64 -8.62 -3.64
C ALA A 40 -6.61 -8.94 -2.48
N ASP A 41 -6.77 -10.22 -2.16
CA ASP A 41 -7.51 -10.65 -0.97
C ASP A 41 -6.79 -10.18 0.31
N PRO A 42 -7.42 -9.34 1.15
CA PRO A 42 -6.82 -8.84 2.38
C PRO A 42 -6.38 -9.94 3.35
N GLN A 43 -7.02 -11.12 3.33
CA GLN A 43 -6.66 -12.23 4.22
C GLN A 43 -5.26 -12.80 3.95
N GLY A 44 -4.72 -12.60 2.74
CA GLY A 44 -3.36 -13.01 2.37
C GLY A 44 -2.28 -11.97 2.69
N LEU A 45 -2.66 -10.81 3.23
CA LEU A 45 -1.77 -9.67 3.41
C LEU A 45 -1.32 -9.53 4.86
N ASP A 46 -0.07 -9.09 5.01
CA ASP A 46 0.42 -8.65 6.31
C ASP A 46 -0.42 -7.46 6.83
N PRO A 47 -0.70 -7.34 8.15
CA PRO A 47 -1.53 -6.26 8.69
C PRO A 47 -1.07 -4.86 8.30
N ILE A 48 0.24 -4.62 8.20
CA ILE A 48 0.79 -3.33 7.75
C ILE A 48 0.44 -3.10 6.27
N THR A 49 0.56 -4.15 5.44
CA THR A 49 0.22 -4.09 4.02
C THR A 49 -1.28 -3.86 3.83
N ALA A 50 -2.14 -4.60 4.53
CA ALA A 50 -3.59 -4.47 4.46
C ALA A 50 -4.04 -3.04 4.85
N THR A 51 -3.49 -2.51 5.95
CA THR A 51 -3.80 -1.15 6.41
C THR A 51 -3.32 -0.09 5.40
N ALA A 52 -2.11 -0.25 4.84
CA ALA A 52 -1.58 0.66 3.84
C ALA A 52 -2.45 0.70 2.56
N ILE A 53 -2.89 -0.47 2.08
CA ILE A 53 -3.78 -0.56 0.92
C ILE A 53 -5.15 0.04 1.22
N SER A 54 -5.69 -0.18 2.42
CA SER A 54 -6.93 0.45 2.83
C SER A 54 -6.83 1.98 2.81
N ARG A 55 -5.69 2.56 3.21
CA ARG A 55 -5.45 4.02 3.13
C ARG A 55 -5.41 4.47 1.66
N LEU A 56 -4.66 3.75 0.81
CA LEU A 56 -4.57 4.04 -0.62
C LEU A 56 -5.94 3.93 -1.33
N GLY A 57 -6.80 2.99 -0.94
CA GLY A 57 -8.13 2.82 -1.51
C GLY A 57 -9.08 3.97 -1.15
N VAL A 58 -9.01 4.47 0.08
CA VAL A 58 -9.74 5.68 0.51
C VAL A 58 -9.20 6.91 -0.22
N ASP A 59 -7.88 7.02 -0.34
CA ASP A 59 -7.24 8.09 -1.11
C ASP A 59 -7.53 7.97 -2.61
N CYS A 60 -7.73 6.76 -3.16
CA CYS A 60 -8.12 6.55 -4.55
C CYS A 60 -9.54 7.02 -4.87
N GLU A 61 -10.47 7.07 -3.92
CA GLU A 61 -11.77 7.72 -4.14
C GLU A 61 -11.62 9.24 -4.28
N ALA A 62 -10.61 9.83 -3.62
CA ALA A 62 -10.15 11.21 -3.86
C ALA A 62 -9.20 11.34 -5.07
N ALA A 63 -8.45 10.29 -5.41
CA ALA A 63 -7.48 10.23 -6.51
C ALA A 63 -8.10 9.66 -7.80
N LEU A 64 -9.41 9.45 -7.88
CA LEU A 64 -10.12 9.42 -9.17
C LEU A 64 -10.10 10.80 -9.85
N GLU A 65 -9.64 11.84 -9.14
CA GLU A 65 -9.21 13.13 -9.69
C GLU A 65 -7.73 13.12 -10.17
N TRP A 66 -6.96 12.06 -9.86
CA TRP A 66 -5.61 11.86 -10.36
C TRP A 66 -5.66 11.16 -11.73
N ASP A 67 -5.57 11.96 -12.79
CA ASP A 67 -5.34 11.53 -14.17
C ASP A 67 -3.85 11.20 -14.37
N PRO A 68 -3.46 9.92 -14.52
CA PRO A 68 -2.13 9.57 -14.97
C PRO A 68 -2.22 9.38 -16.49
N LEU A 69 -2.03 10.48 -17.24
CA LEU A 69 -1.78 10.55 -18.69
C LEU A 69 -2.02 9.28 -19.52
#